data_AF-A0A357SXK6-F1
#
_entry.id   AF-A0A357SXK6-F1
#
_cell.length_a   1.000
_cell.length_b   1.000
_cell.length_c   1.000
_cell.angle_alpha   90.00
_cell.angle_beta   90.00
_cell.angle_gamma   90.00
#
_symmetry.space_group_name_H-M   'P 1'
#
loop_
_entity.id
_entity.type
_entity.pdbx_description
1 polymer ?
#
loop_
_entity_poly.entity_id
_entity_poly.type
_entity_poly.pdbx_seq_one_letter_code
_entity_poly.pdbx_strand_id
1 'polypeptide(L)' 'AKSSWSHQQLSLQIKEEQMRRIYLAITDGAPPMNNGIISVPIKRGEVGIKRIVEAGGQEALTHYRVIQKTEHAALLLLR' A
#
# COMPACT_ATOMS: atom_id res chain seq x y z
N ALA A 1 20.58 1.35 1.09
CA ALA A 1 21.43 1.16 2.28
C ALA A 1 22.86 1.50 1.90
N LYS A 2 23.68 2.03 2.82
CA LYS A 2 25.06 2.46 2.51
C LYS A 2 26.11 1.33 2.60
N SER A 3 25.69 0.12 3.00
CA SER A 3 26.51 -1.11 2.97
C SER A 3 25.64 -2.32 2.65
N SER A 4 26.26 -3.41 2.18
CA SER A 4 25.58 -4.68 1.89
C SER A 4 24.93 -5.28 3.14
N TRP A 5 25.65 -5.23 4.28
CA TRP A 5 25.13 -5.71 5.56
C TRP A 5 23.87 -4.95 5.98
N SER A 6 23.87 -3.61 5.88
CA SER A 6 22.68 -2.82 6.20
C SER A 6 21.51 -3.11 5.25
N HIS A 7 21.78 -3.41 3.96
CA HIS A 7 20.72 -3.79 3.03
C HIS A 7 20.06 -5.12 3.42
N GLN A 8 20.87 -6.11 3.81
CA GLN A 8 20.40 -7.40 4.30
C GLN A 8 19.54 -7.23 5.55
N GLN A 9 20.02 -6.48 6.54
CA GLN A 9 19.28 -6.25 7.79
C GLN A 9 17.93 -5.57 7.57
N LEU A 10 17.88 -4.53 6.71
CA LEU A 10 16.61 -3.88 6.38
C LEU A 10 15.64 -4.82 5.66
N SER A 11 16.15 -5.68 4.78
CA SER A 11 15.32 -6.66 4.07
C SER A 11 14.72 -7.72 5.02
N LEU A 12 15.50 -8.15 6.02
CA LEU A 12 15.03 -9.05 7.07
C LEU A 12 13.93 -8.40 7.91
N GLN A 13 14.12 -7.16 8.38
CA GLN A 13 13.12 -6.43 9.16
C GLN A 13 11.81 -6.22 8.39
N ILE A 14 11.88 -6.03 7.07
CA ILE A 14 10.70 -5.95 6.21
C ILE A 14 9.98 -7.30 6.14
N LYS A 15 10.73 -8.38 5.95
CA LYS A 15 10.19 -9.74 5.88
C LYS A 15 9.56 -10.19 7.20
N GLU A 16 10.12 -9.76 8.32
CA GLU A 16 9.63 -10.03 9.68
C GLU A 16 8.57 -9.04 10.16
N GLU A 17 8.04 -8.16 9.27
CA GLU A 17 7.03 -7.15 9.58
C GLU A 17 7.39 -6.18 10.72
N GLN A 18 8.69 -6.00 11.01
CA GLN A 18 9.18 -5.09 12.05
C GLN A 18 9.22 -3.63 11.57
N MET A 19 9.15 -3.40 10.26
CA MET A 19 9.14 -2.07 9.68
C MET A 19 7.70 -1.59 9.43
N ARG A 20 7.27 -0.59 10.20
CA ARG A 20 6.00 0.10 9.93
C ARG A 20 6.19 1.14 8.83
N ARG A 21 5.34 1.06 7.79
CA ARG A 21 5.29 2.03 6.71
C ARG A 21 3.96 2.76 6.80
N ILE A 22 4.01 4.09 6.77
CA ILE A 22 2.83 4.93 6.80
C ILE A 22 2.93 5.89 5.63
N TYR A 23 1.85 6.01 4.88
CA TYR A 23 1.77 6.85 3.71
C TYR A 23 0.63 7.85 3.86
N LEU A 24 0.81 9.02 3.24
CA LEU A 24 -0.27 9.95 2.98
C LEU A 24 -0.53 9.94 1.48
N ALA A 25 -1.79 9.82 1.07
CA ALA A 25 -2.19 9.87 -0.33
C ALA A 25 -3.43 10.71 -0.54
N ILE A 26 -3.55 11.30 -1.73
CA ILE A 26 -4.77 11.98 -2.18
C ILE A 26 -5.42 11.08 -3.23
N THR A 27 -6.71 10.80 -3.06
CA THR A 27 -7.51 10.04 -4.03
C THR A 27 -8.40 10.96 -4.84
N ASP A 28 -8.70 10.53 -6.06
CA ASP A 28 -9.84 11.05 -6.82
C ASP A 28 -11.13 10.51 -6.20
N GLY A 29 -12.02 11.42 -5.81
CA GLY A 29 -13.15 11.15 -4.93
C GLY A 29 -12.79 10.76 -3.50
N ALA A 30 -13.82 10.54 -2.68
CA ALA A 30 -13.69 10.03 -1.32
C ALA A 30 -14.16 8.57 -1.24
N PRO A 31 -13.42 7.67 -0.57
CA PRO A 31 -13.91 6.32 -0.29
C PRO A 31 -15.25 6.37 0.46
N PRO A 32 -16.16 5.40 0.24
CA PRO A 32 -17.48 5.40 0.85
C PRO A 32 -17.43 5.28 2.38
N MET A 33 -16.38 4.65 2.91
CA MET A 33 -16.14 4.51 4.34
C MET A 33 -14.91 5.33 4.77
N ASN A 34 -14.97 5.94 5.96
CA ASN A 34 -13.88 6.75 6.50
C ASN A 34 -12.64 5.92 6.90
N ASN A 35 -12.75 4.59 6.97
CA ASN A 35 -11.64 3.68 7.17
C ASN A 35 -12.01 2.30 6.61
N GLY A 36 -11.02 1.47 6.35
CA GLY A 36 -11.25 0.12 5.86
C GLY A 36 -9.96 -0.62 5.54
N ILE A 37 -10.14 -1.84 5.04
CA ILE A 37 -9.07 -2.72 4.59
C ILE A 37 -9.32 -3.05 3.13
N ILE A 38 -8.34 -2.78 2.27
CA ILE A 38 -8.32 -3.24 0.90
C ILE A 38 -7.49 -4.52 0.90
N SER A 39 -8.14 -5.68 0.78
CA SER A 39 -7.52 -6.99 0.78
C SER A 39 -7.83 -7.69 -0.54
N VAL A 40 -7.00 -7.46 -1.55
CA VAL A 40 -7.16 -8.04 -2.89
C VAL A 40 -5.80 -8.49 -3.43
N PRO A 41 -5.71 -9.67 -4.07
CA PRO A 41 -4.46 -10.15 -4.63
C PRO A 41 -4.04 -9.32 -5.85
N ILE A 42 -2.74 -9.05 -5.96
CA ILE A 42 -2.17 -8.20 -7.01
C ILE A 42 -1.05 -8.95 -7.73
N LYS A 43 -1.06 -8.89 -9.07
CA LYS A 43 0.05 -9.39 -9.92
C LYS A 43 0.59 -8.31 -10.84
N ARG A 44 1.75 -8.59 -11.45
CA ARG A 44 2.26 -7.77 -12.55
C ARG A 44 1.36 -7.95 -13.77
N GLY A 45 0.96 -6.84 -14.39
CA GLY A 45 0.22 -6.86 -15.65
C GLY A 45 1.11 -7.25 -16.82
N GLU A 46 0.50 -7.47 -17.99
CA GLU A 46 1.21 -7.91 -19.20
C GLU A 46 2.20 -6.86 -19.72
N VAL A 47 1.92 -5.57 -19.48
CA VAL A 47 2.67 -4.46 -20.04
C VAL A 47 3.35 -3.63 -18.95
N GLY A 48 4.69 -3.60 -19.00
CA GLY A 48 5.52 -2.69 -18.20
C GLY A 48 5.56 -3.00 -16.71
N ILE A 49 5.41 -1.95 -15.88
CA ILE A 49 5.46 -2.02 -14.42
C ILE A 49 4.07 -1.97 -13.76
N LYS A 50 2.99 -1.93 -14.57
CA LYS A 50 1.63 -1.86 -14.06
C LYS A 50 1.29 -3.14 -13.29
N ARG A 51 0.48 -3.00 -12.26
CA ARG A 51 -0.04 -4.10 -11.46
C ARG A 51 -1.56 -4.14 -11.60
N ILE A 52 -2.12 -5.35 -11.57
CA ILE A 52 -3.57 -5.59 -11.71
C ILE A 52 -4.07 -6.50 -10.60
N VAL A 53 -5.35 -6.37 -10.26
CA VAL A 53 -6.04 -7.25 -9.32
C VAL A 53 -6.41 -8.54 -10.04
N GLU A 54 -5.97 -9.70 -9.55
CA GLU A 54 -6.31 -11.00 -10.13
C GLU A 54 -6.28 -12.13 -9.10
N ALA A 55 -7.27 -13.04 -9.17
CA ALA A 55 -7.32 -14.27 -8.39
C ALA A 55 -6.14 -15.19 -8.77
N GLY A 56 -5.09 -15.20 -7.95
CA GLY A 56 -3.81 -15.87 -8.24
C GLY A 56 -2.60 -14.93 -8.16
N GLY A 57 -2.82 -13.63 -7.99
CA GLY A 57 -1.78 -12.68 -7.63
C GLY A 57 -1.25 -12.88 -6.21
N GLN A 58 -0.23 -12.09 -5.85
CA GLN A 58 0.27 -12.07 -4.48
C GLN A 58 -0.75 -11.37 -3.58
N GLU A 59 -1.09 -12.00 -2.45
CA GLU A 59 -1.95 -11.40 -1.42
C GLU A 59 -1.42 -10.04 -0.99
N ALA A 60 -2.28 -9.03 -1.05
CA ALA A 60 -1.95 -7.66 -0.68
C ALA A 60 -3.05 -7.09 0.21
N LEU A 61 -2.61 -6.52 1.32
CA LEU A 61 -3.47 -5.93 2.33
C LEU A 61 -3.02 -4.50 2.59
N THR A 62 -3.95 -3.55 2.57
CA THR A 62 -3.68 -2.15 2.90
C THR A 62 -4.80 -1.63 3.78
N HIS A 63 -4.45 -1.12 4.96
CA HIS A 63 -5.39 -0.38 5.79
C HIS A 63 -5.39 1.08 5.36
N TYR A 64 -6.56 1.71 5.34
CA TYR A 64 -6.67 3.13 5.09
C TYR A 64 -7.56 3.82 6.13
N ARG A 65 -7.31 5.11 6.34
CA ARG A 65 -8.15 6.01 7.12
C ARG A 65 -8.23 7.36 6.42
N VAL A 66 -9.44 7.86 6.18
CA VAL A 66 -9.70 9.22 5.70
C VAL A 66 -9.36 10.21 6.81
N ILE A 67 -8.43 11.12 6.52
CA ILE A 67 -8.07 12.23 7.39
C ILE A 67 -8.95 13.44 7.08
N GLN A 68 -9.12 13.73 5.78
CA GLN A 68 -9.91 14.86 5.29
C GLN A 68 -10.54 14.49 3.95
N LYS A 69 -11.72 15.05 3.66
CA LYS A 69 -12.41 14.87 2.38
C LYS A 69 -12.98 16.19 1.87
N THR A 70 -13.08 16.30 0.55
CA THR A 70 -13.80 17.34 -0.17
C THR A 70 -14.83 16.66 -1.08
N GLU A 71 -15.51 17.43 -1.93
CA GLU A 71 -16.45 16.86 -2.92
C GLU A 71 -15.77 16.00 -3.99
N HIS A 72 -14.48 16.25 -4.28
CA HIS A 72 -13.77 15.62 -5.40
C HIS A 72 -12.53 14.82 -4.99
N ALA A 73 -12.14 14.85 -3.72
CA ALA A 73 -10.92 14.17 -3.28
C ALA A 73 -10.96 13.79 -1.79
N ALA A 74 -10.04 12.93 -1.38
CA ALA A 74 -9.77 12.65 0.01
C ALA A 74 -8.28 12.49 0.31
N LEU A 75 -7.85 13.00 1.47
CA LEU A 75 -6.56 12.72 2.07
C LEU A 75 -6.67 11.46 2.94
N LEU A 76 -5.85 10.46 2.64
CA LEU A 76 -5.81 9.17 3.32
C LEU A 76 -4.49 8.98 4.04
N LEU A 77 -4.55 8.38 5.23
CA LEU A 77 -3.43 7.69 5.87
C LEU A 77 -3.50 6.20 5.52
N LEU A 78 -2.42 5.62 5.01
CA LEU A 78 -2.33 4.21 4.66
C LEU A 78 -1.23 3.50 5.46
N ARG A 79 -1.44 2.23 5.77
CA ARG A 79 -0.47 1.35 6.42
C ARG A 79 -0.61 -0.09 5.97
#